data_AF-J2T1G3-F1
#
_entry.id   AF-J2T1G3-F1
#
_cell.length_a   1.000
_cell.length_b   1.000
_cell.length_c   1.000
_cell.angle_alpha   90.00
_cell.angle_beta   90.00
_cell.angle_gamma   90.00
#
_symmetry.space_group_name_H-M   'P 1'
#
loop_
_entity.id
_entity.type
_entity.pdbx_description
1 polymer ?
#
loop_
_entity_poly.entity_id
_entity_poly.type
_entity_poly.pdbx_seq_one_letter_code
_entity_poly.pdbx_strand_id
1 'polypeptide(L)' 'MKNQNGKKLGKKQLRAITGGLQMCIDPDTNQCMAYGRQCAELQCRYIP' A
#
# COMPACT_ATOMS: atom_id res chain seq x y z
N MET A 1 2.78 -28.85 7.34
CA MET A 1 3.11 -27.43 7.60
C MET A 1 2.90 -26.68 6.28
N LYS A 2 1.88 -25.81 6.18
CA LYS A 2 1.58 -25.12 4.91
C LYS A 2 2.54 -23.95 4.75
N ASN A 3 3.55 -24.13 3.91
CA ASN A 3 4.48 -23.07 3.54
C ASN A 3 3.68 -22.01 2.79
N GLN A 4 3.38 -20.91 3.46
CA GLN A 4 2.77 -19.74 2.85
C GLN A 4 3.86 -19.15 1.95
N ASN A 5 3.93 -19.63 0.71
CA ASN A 5 4.71 -19.02 -0.35
C ASN A 5 4.19 -17.59 -0.47
N GLY A 6 4.81 -16.67 0.28
CA GLY A 6 4.61 -15.24 0.19
C GLY A 6 5.04 -14.84 -1.20
N LYS A 7 4.17 -15.03 -2.19
CA LYS A 7 4.33 -14.51 -3.54
C LYS A 7 4.49 -13.01 -3.33
N LYS A 8 5.74 -12.54 -3.47
CA LYS A 8 6.06 -11.12 -3.52
C LYS A 8 5.16 -10.55 -4.59
N LEU A 9 4.11 -9.87 -4.15
CA LEU A 9 3.03 -9.48 -5.01
C LEU A 9 3.61 -8.49 -6.02
N GLY A 10 3.61 -8.86 -7.30
CA GLY A 10 4.19 -8.00 -8.34
C GLY A 10 3.50 -6.64 -8.33
N LYS A 11 4.22 -5.55 -8.64
CA LYS A 11 3.72 -4.16 -8.59
C LYS A 11 2.33 -3.96 -9.22
N LYS A 12 2.01 -4.72 -10.28
CA LYS A 12 0.68 -4.71 -10.93
C LYS A 12 -0.43 -5.32 -10.07
N GLN A 13 -0.16 -6.42 -9.37
CA GLN A 13 -1.13 -7.02 -8.44
C GLN A 13 -1.29 -6.16 -7.19
N LEU A 14 -0.22 -5.52 -6.70
CA LEU A 14 -0.34 -4.51 -5.63
C LEU A 14 -1.28 -3.38 -6.04
N ARG A 15 -1.10 -2.82 -7.26
CA ARG A 15 -2.04 -1.83 -7.82
C ARG A 15 -3.47 -2.35 -7.97
N ALA A 16 -3.65 -3.63 -8.34
CA ALA A 16 -4.99 -4.21 -8.47
C ALA A 16 -5.67 -4.35 -7.10
N ILE A 17 -4.93 -4.75 -6.06
CA ILE A 17 -5.46 -4.84 -4.68
C ILE A 17 -5.80 -3.46 -4.13
N THR A 18 -4.95 -2.47 -4.38
CA THR A 18 -5.18 -1.10 -3.90
C THR A 18 -6.15 -0.31 -4.80
N GLY A 19 -6.75 -0.93 -5.83
CA GLY A 19 -7.72 -0.27 -6.72
C GLY A 19 -7.12 0.84 -7.58
N GLY A 20 -5.82 0.77 -7.89
CA GLY A 20 -5.07 1.78 -8.64
C GLY A 20 -4.41 2.85 -7.77
N LEU A 21 -4.59 2.79 -6.45
CA LEU A 21 -3.97 3.70 -5.50
C LEU A 21 -2.50 3.35 -5.28
N GLN A 22 -1.66 4.38 -5.07
CA GLN A 22 -0.25 4.20 -4.75
C GLN A 22 -0.06 3.98 -3.26
N MET A 23 0.93 3.16 -2.90
CA MET A 23 1.32 2.98 -1.51
C MET A 23 1.99 4.27 -1.06
N CYS A 24 1.36 4.98 -0.13
CA CYS A 24 1.88 6.24 0.39
C CYS A 24 2.50 6.10 1.77
N ILE A 25 2.42 4.91 2.35
CA ILE A 25 3.10 4.56 3.58
C ILE A 25 4.49 4.01 3.26
N ASP A 26 5.46 4.43 4.05
CA ASP A 26 6.78 3.85 4.05
C ASP A 26 6.69 2.46 4.72
N PRO A 27 7.09 1.38 4.05
CA PRO A 27 6.97 0.04 4.60
C PRO A 27 7.93 -0.23 5.77
N ASP A 28 8.96 0.60 5.95
CA ASP A 28 9.97 0.45 6.99
C ASP A 28 9.53 1.16 8.28
N THR A 29 9.08 2.41 8.14
CA THR A 29 8.70 3.26 9.27
C THR A 29 7.20 3.29 9.57
N ASN A 30 6.36 2.72 8.70
CA ASN A 30 4.90 2.86 8.74
C ASN A 30 4.42 4.33 8.77
N GLN A 31 5.23 5.28 8.27
CA GLN A 31 4.86 6.69 8.19
C GLN A 31 4.36 7.04 6.79
N CYS A 32 3.41 7.97 6.70
CA CYS A 32 2.94 8.47 5.41
C CYS A 32 4.03 9.34 4.77
N MET A 33 4.59 8.86 3.66
CA MET A 33 5.51 9.62 2.81
C MET A 33 4.78 10.65 1.95
N ALA A 34 3.52 10.36 1.61
CA ALA A 34 2.66 11.24 0.82
C ALA A 34 1.24 11.22 1.35
N TYR A 35 0.52 12.34 1.19
CA TYR A 35 -0.88 12.44 1.58
C TYR A 35 -1.75 12.80 0.37
N GLY A 36 -2.92 12.17 0.27
CA GLY A 36 -3.91 12.50 -0.75
C GLY A 36 -4.80 11.34 -1.19
N ARG A 37 -5.82 11.65 -2.00
CA ARG A 37 -6.82 10.67 -2.47
C ARG A 37 -6.26 9.55 -3.35
N GLN A 38 -5.05 9.75 -3.87
CA GLN A 38 -4.28 8.77 -4.64
C GLN A 38 -3.63 7.69 -3.78
N CYS A 39 -3.62 7.86 -2.45
CA CYS A 39 -3.01 6.92 -1.51
C CYS A 39 -3.94 5.75 -1.19
N ALA A 40 -3.36 4.55 -1.17
CA ALA A 40 -4.07 3.32 -0.81
C ALA A 40 -4.45 3.32 0.67
N GLU A 41 -3.59 3.89 1.50
CA GLU A 41 -3.74 3.92 2.94
C GLU A 41 -4.68 5.06 3.36
N LEU A 42 -5.80 4.70 4.00
CA LEU A 42 -6.80 5.66 4.50
C LEU A 42 -6.20 6.68 5.49
N GLN A 43 -5.25 6.25 6.32
CA GLN A 43 -4.51 7.12 7.24
C GLN A 43 -3.72 8.22 6.53
N CYS A 44 -3.18 7.93 5.34
CA CYS A 44 -2.47 8.91 4.52
C CYS A 44 -3.41 9.67 3.58
N ARG A 45 -4.65 9.22 3.45
CA ARG A 45 -5.67 9.86 2.60
C ARG A 45 -6.35 11.03 3.30
N TYR A 46 -6.30 11.05 4.63
CA TYR A 46 -6.91 12.06 5.47
C TYR A 46 -5.98 13.28 5.60
N ILE A 47 -6.46 14.44 5.14
CA ILE A 47 -5.89 15.75 5.43
C ILE A 47 -6.99 16.45 6.24
N PRO A 48 -6.78 16.80 7.52
CA PRO A 48 -7.75 17.54 8.32
C PRO A 48 -8.08 18.92 7.72
#